data_AF-A0A244CLE0-F1
#
_entry.id   AF-A0A244CLE0-F1
#
_cell.length_a   1.000
_cell.length_b   1.000
_cell.length_c   1.000
_cell.angle_alpha   90.00
_cell.angle_beta   90.00
_cell.angle_gamma   90.00
#
_symmetry.space_group_name_H-M   'P 1'
#
loop_
_entity.id
_entity.type
_entity.pdbx_description
1 polymer ?
#
loop_
_entity_poly.entity_id
_entity_poly.type
_entity_poly.pdbx_seq_one_letter_code
_entity_poly.pdbx_strand_id
1 'polypeptide(L)'
;MTLNYLAFTIISSVSISVSSASSANNLTSGSEPAPSIERITINHIISPNHYNIAGAIVALDSAEIEQQRPFSIKEALENIAGINVVGEDVFSTHLNIGMRGLNPRRSARTLLMEDGMPLYLAPFGPLFAANRTS
;
A
#
# COMPACT_ATOMS: atom_id res chain seq x y z
N MET A 1 -0.55 19.35 -66.97
CA MET A 1 -0.07 19.81 -65.65
C MET A 1 -1.26 19.75 -64.70
N THR A 2 -1.41 18.62 -64.02
CA THR A 2 -2.55 18.26 -63.17
C THR A 2 -2.45 18.97 -61.82
N LEU A 3 -3.53 19.63 -61.36
CA LEU A 3 -3.72 19.91 -59.94
C LEU A 3 -5.19 19.65 -59.56
N ASN A 4 -5.33 18.72 -58.61
CA ASN A 4 -6.53 18.16 -58.00
C ASN A 4 -7.01 18.98 -56.79
N TYR A 5 -8.15 18.53 -56.23
CA TYR A 5 -8.78 18.84 -54.92
C TYR A 5 -9.88 19.92 -55.01
N LEU A 6 -11.18 19.60 -55.19
CA LEU A 6 -12.08 18.72 -54.41
C LEU A 6 -12.13 19.15 -52.94
N ALA A 7 -13.25 19.41 -52.27
CA ALA A 7 -14.62 19.80 -52.59
C ALA A 7 -15.20 20.22 -51.22
N PHE A 8 -16.16 21.13 -51.21
CA PHE A 8 -17.25 21.24 -50.23
C PHE A 8 -16.90 21.40 -48.74
N THR A 9 -17.14 22.60 -48.20
CA THR A 9 -17.39 22.79 -46.75
C THR A 9 -18.55 23.77 -46.57
N ILE A 10 -19.75 23.22 -46.45
CA ILE A 10 -20.98 23.88 -45.99
C ILE A 10 -21.62 22.88 -45.00
N ILE A 11 -22.22 23.41 -43.92
CA ILE A 11 -23.11 22.84 -42.87
C ILE A 11 -22.55 23.31 -41.51
N SER A 12 -22.98 24.47 -40.98
CA SER A 12 -24.14 24.70 -40.09
C SER A 12 -24.09 23.89 -38.78
N SER A 13 -24.51 24.31 -37.58
CA SER A 13 -24.92 25.55 -36.94
C SER A 13 -25.30 25.12 -35.51
N VAL A 14 -24.93 25.90 -34.50
CA VAL A 14 -25.65 26.14 -33.22
C VAL A 14 -26.05 24.92 -32.36
N SER A 15 -25.55 24.90 -31.12
CA SER A 15 -26.20 24.21 -30.00
C SER A 15 -26.20 25.14 -28.78
N ILE A 16 -27.42 25.47 -28.34
CA ILE A 16 -27.74 26.32 -27.19
C ILE A 16 -27.84 25.42 -25.96
N SER A 17 -27.06 25.69 -24.91
CA SER A 17 -27.24 25.06 -23.59
C SER A 17 -28.08 25.98 -22.71
N VAL A 18 -29.33 25.57 -22.45
CA VAL A 18 -30.23 26.20 -21.48
C VAL A 18 -29.91 25.68 -20.08
N SER A 19 -29.56 26.58 -19.16
CA SER A 19 -29.42 26.31 -17.73
C SER A 19 -30.78 26.44 -17.05
N SER A 20 -31.42 25.33 -16.69
CA SER A 20 -32.62 25.34 -15.86
C SER A 20 -32.23 25.35 -14.38
N ALA A 21 -32.35 26.53 -13.76
CA ALA A 21 -32.29 26.73 -12.32
C ALA A 21 -33.69 26.50 -11.72
N SER A 22 -33.85 25.47 -10.89
CA SER A 22 -35.00 25.33 -10.00
C SER A 22 -34.73 24.32 -8.89
N SER A 23 -34.42 24.84 -7.70
CA SER A 23 -35.19 24.65 -6.47
C SER A 23 -34.28 24.84 -5.26
N ALA A 24 -34.41 26.02 -4.66
CA ALA A 24 -33.93 26.32 -3.33
C ALA A 24 -34.68 25.45 -2.32
N ASN A 25 -33.97 24.57 -1.62
CA ASN A 25 -34.37 24.13 -0.29
C ASN A 25 -33.35 24.70 0.70
N ASN A 26 -33.74 25.82 1.31
CA ASN A 26 -33.16 26.30 2.55
C ASN A 26 -33.55 25.32 3.66
N LEU A 27 -32.68 24.38 3.98
CA LEU A 27 -32.64 23.83 5.34
C LEU A 27 -31.68 24.69 6.13
N THR A 28 -32.25 25.69 6.78
CA THR A 28 -31.64 26.36 7.93
C THR A 28 -31.53 25.35 9.07
N SER A 29 -30.46 24.57 9.07
CA SER A 29 -29.95 23.93 10.28
C SER A 29 -29.19 25.00 11.05
N GLY A 30 -29.89 25.69 11.93
CA GLY A 30 -29.26 26.56 12.92
C GLY A 30 -28.46 25.73 13.93
N SER A 31 -27.28 26.28 14.26
CA SER A 31 -26.53 26.14 15.52
C SER A 31 -25.96 24.78 15.91
N GLU A 32 -24.80 24.44 15.35
CA GLU A 32 -23.50 24.41 16.05
C GLU A 32 -22.42 24.08 15.02
N PRO A 33 -21.30 24.82 14.92
CA PRO A 33 -20.14 24.28 14.23
C PRO A 33 -19.67 23.10 15.08
N ALA A 34 -20.03 21.88 14.66
CA ALA A 34 -19.45 20.67 15.21
C ALA A 34 -17.93 20.87 15.26
N PRO A 35 -17.25 20.53 16.38
CA PRO A 35 -15.82 20.71 16.48
C PRO A 35 -15.20 20.08 15.23
N SER A 36 -14.40 20.85 14.50
CA SER A 36 -13.64 20.33 13.36
C SER A 36 -12.65 19.31 13.93
N ILE A 37 -13.08 18.06 13.99
CA ILE A 37 -12.24 16.97 14.47
C ILE A 37 -11.12 16.84 13.44
N GLU A 38 -9.92 17.23 13.83
CA GLU A 38 -8.72 16.98 13.05
C GLU A 38 -8.55 15.47 12.96
N ARG A 39 -8.83 14.94 11.76
CA ARG A 39 -8.61 13.52 11.48
C ARG A 39 -7.11 13.32 11.30
N ILE A 40 -6.48 12.82 12.35
CA ILE A 40 -5.10 12.34 12.28
C ILE A 40 -5.13 10.93 11.70
N THR A 41 -4.63 10.75 10.48
CA THR A 41 -4.43 9.43 9.88
C THR A 41 -2.97 9.02 10.08
N ILE A 42 -2.75 7.87 10.70
CA ILE A 42 -1.42 7.29 10.88
C ILE A 42 -1.21 6.30 9.75
N ASN A 43 -0.29 6.60 8.84
CA ASN A 43 -0.04 5.75 7.66
C ASN A 43 1.21 4.87 7.83
N HIS A 44 2.12 5.22 8.75
CA HIS A 44 3.41 4.56 8.90
C HIS A 44 3.76 4.34 10.36
N ILE A 45 4.38 3.19 10.65
CA ILE A 45 4.96 2.88 11.96
C ILE A 45 6.27 3.64 12.17
N ILE A 46 7.02 3.86 11.09
CA ILE A 46 8.28 4.58 11.12
C ILE A 46 8.06 6.07 10.83
N SER A 47 8.89 6.92 11.43
CA SER A 47 8.91 8.34 11.09
C SER A 47 9.33 8.54 9.63
N PRO A 48 8.71 9.47 8.89
CA PRO A 48 9.12 9.77 7.51
C PRO A 48 10.57 10.24 7.42
N ASN A 49 11.12 10.83 8.49
CA ASN A 49 12.55 11.14 8.59
C ASN A 49 13.29 10.07 9.41
N HIS A 50 13.32 8.85 8.88
CA HIS A 50 14.00 7.72 9.53
C HIS A 50 15.55 7.78 9.41
N TYR A 51 16.10 8.69 8.61
CA TYR A 51 17.55 8.87 8.44
C TYR A 51 18.28 9.27 9.73
N ASN A 52 17.56 9.87 10.69
CA ASN A 52 18.12 10.25 11.98
C ASN A 52 18.07 9.13 13.04
N ILE A 53 17.55 7.95 12.68
CA ILE A 53 17.49 6.80 13.58
C ILE A 53 18.76 5.98 13.39
N ALA A 54 19.51 5.76 14.48
CA ALA A 54 20.69 4.91 14.45
C ALA A 54 20.30 3.45 14.15
N GLY A 55 20.77 2.92 13.02
CA GLY A 55 20.48 1.55 12.60
C GLY A 55 20.38 1.42 11.08
N ALA A 56 20.09 0.21 10.59
CA ALA A 56 19.73 0.00 9.19
C ALA A 56 18.22 -0.17 9.08
N ILE A 57 17.58 0.74 8.35
CA ILE A 57 16.14 0.75 8.10
C ILE A 57 15.98 0.86 6.60
N VAL A 58 15.10 0.03 6.04
CA VAL A 58 14.67 0.13 4.64
C VAL A 58 13.17 0.28 4.67
N ALA A 59 12.68 1.39 4.13
CA ALA A 59 11.27 1.66 3.91
C ALA A 59 10.98 1.48 2.43
N LEU A 60 9.90 0.77 2.10
CA LEU A 60 9.47 0.58 0.72
C LEU A 60 8.14 1.32 0.56
N ASP A 61 8.15 2.37 -0.26
CA ASP A 61 6.97 3.20 -0.48
C ASP A 61 6.03 2.58 -1.52
N SER A 62 4.73 2.90 -1.44
CA SER A 62 3.74 2.41 -2.40
C SER A 62 4.08 2.80 -3.85
N ALA A 63 4.63 3.99 -4.05
CA ALA A 63 5.07 4.46 -5.37
C ALA A 63 6.23 3.61 -5.94
N GLU A 64 7.16 3.16 -5.09
CA GLU A 64 8.28 2.29 -5.50
C GLU A 64 7.78 0.90 -5.87
N ILE A 65 6.83 0.35 -5.10
CA ILE A 65 6.20 -0.94 -5.39
C ILE A 65 5.43 -0.88 -6.72
N GLU A 66 4.67 0.20 -6.94
CA GLU A 66 3.92 0.41 -8.18
C GLU A 66 4.82 0.57 -9.41
N GLN A 67 6.02 1.12 -9.22
CA GLN A 67 7.02 1.23 -10.28
C GLN A 67 7.67 -0.12 -10.58
N GLN A 68 8.01 -0.90 -9.55
CA GLN A 68 8.63 -2.22 -9.71
C GLN A 68 7.64 -3.27 -10.24
N ARG A 69 6.35 -3.13 -9.93
CA ARG A 69 5.28 -4.09 -10.26
C ARG A 69 5.67 -5.55 -9.98
N PRO A 70 6.10 -5.87 -8.74
CA PRO A 70 6.47 -7.22 -8.40
C PRO A 70 5.26 -8.14 -8.51
N PHE A 71 5.45 -9.34 -9.05
CA PHE A 71 4.40 -10.36 -9.16
C PHE A 71 4.01 -10.93 -7.80
N SER A 72 4.94 -10.92 -6.84
CA SER A 72 4.72 -11.41 -5.47
C SER A 72 5.52 -10.62 -4.45
N ILE A 73 5.16 -10.75 -3.17
CA ILE A 73 5.89 -10.15 -2.05
C ILE A 73 7.36 -10.64 -2.01
N LYS A 74 7.62 -11.88 -2.44
CA LYS A 74 8.98 -12.42 -2.54
C LYS A 74 9.86 -11.55 -3.42
N GLU A 75 9.38 -11.20 -4.61
CA GLU A 75 10.14 -10.39 -5.57
C GLU A 75 10.40 -8.98 -5.05
N ALA A 76 9.40 -8.38 -4.38
CA ALA A 76 9.57 -7.08 -3.74
C ALA A 76 10.68 -7.10 -2.67
N LEU A 77 10.71 -8.16 -1.85
CA LEU A 77 11.66 -8.31 -0.75
C LEU A 77 13.05 -8.80 -1.20
N GLU A 78 13.16 -9.54 -2.32
CA GLU A 78 14.44 -10.00 -2.87
C GLU A 78 15.32 -8.85 -3.37
N ASN A 79 14.72 -7.71 -3.72
CA ASN A 79 15.45 -6.50 -4.11
C ASN A 79 16.13 -5.79 -2.91
N ILE A 80 15.82 -6.17 -1.68
CA ILE A 80 16.34 -5.52 -0.47
C ILE A 80 17.63 -6.20 -0.03
N ALA A 81 18.70 -5.41 0.10
CA ALA A 81 20.00 -5.91 0.54
C ALA A 81 19.95 -6.53 1.95
N GLY A 82 20.50 -7.74 2.07
CA GLY A 82 20.59 -8.45 3.34
C GLY A 82 19.32 -9.17 3.77
N ILE A 83 18.27 -9.18 2.94
CA ILE A 83 17.07 -10.03 3.12
C ILE A 83 17.24 -11.30 2.28
N ASN A 84 16.81 -12.43 2.84
CA ASN A 84 16.77 -13.73 2.16
C ASN A 84 15.34 -14.27 2.24
N VAL A 85 14.68 -14.40 1.09
CA VAL A 85 13.30 -14.89 1.03
C VAL A 85 13.25 -16.23 0.30
N VAL A 86 12.68 -17.23 0.97
CA VAL A 86 12.44 -18.56 0.40
C VAL A 86 10.93 -18.78 0.34
N GLY A 87 10.38 -18.92 -0.86
CA GLY A 87 8.98 -19.29 -1.05
C GLY A 87 8.80 -20.80 -0.94
N GLU A 88 7.73 -21.27 -0.30
CA GLU A 88 7.32 -22.69 -0.33
C GLU A 88 6.38 -23.02 -1.50
N ASP A 89 5.82 -22.01 -2.17
CA ASP A 89 4.82 -22.15 -3.23
C ASP A 89 5.09 -21.17 -4.38
N VAL A 90 4.47 -21.42 -5.54
CA VAL A 90 4.62 -20.67 -6.79
C VAL A 90 4.17 -19.21 -6.64
N PHE A 91 3.09 -18.97 -5.88
CA PHE A 91 2.60 -17.62 -5.58
C PHE A 91 3.22 -17.01 -4.34
N SER A 92 4.15 -17.72 -3.69
CA SER A 92 4.86 -17.23 -2.51
C SER A 92 3.92 -16.83 -1.36
N THR A 93 2.76 -17.47 -1.22
CA THR A 93 1.80 -17.25 -0.11
C THR A 93 2.38 -17.66 1.25
N HIS A 94 3.31 -18.62 1.23
CA HIS A 94 4.05 -19.08 2.39
C HIS A 94 5.51 -18.65 2.26
N LEU A 95 5.83 -17.52 2.88
CA LEU A 95 7.17 -16.92 2.86
C LEU A 95 7.97 -17.31 4.10
N ASN A 96 9.21 -17.71 3.84
CA ASN A 96 10.24 -17.91 4.84
C ASN A 96 11.27 -16.78 4.70
N ILE A 97 11.32 -15.88 5.68
CA ILE A 97 12.12 -14.65 5.62
C ILE A 97 13.26 -14.71 6.63
N GLY A 98 14.48 -14.64 6.12
CA GLY A 98 15.71 -14.47 6.89
C GLY A 98 16.33 -13.10 6.65
N MET A 99 17.12 -12.63 7.60
CA MET A 99 17.84 -11.36 7.52
C MET A 99 19.29 -11.56 7.91
N ARG A 100 20.23 -10.91 7.21
CA ARG A 100 21.68 -10.90 7.51
C ARG A 100 22.29 -12.30 7.71
N GLY A 101 21.90 -13.26 6.87
CA GLY A 101 22.41 -14.63 6.93
C GLY A 101 21.72 -15.55 7.95
N LEU A 102 20.67 -15.07 8.63
CA LEU A 102 19.85 -15.93 9.48
C LEU A 102 19.07 -16.95 8.65
N ASN A 103 18.83 -18.12 9.25
CA ASN A 103 18.06 -19.19 8.61
C ASN A 103 16.61 -18.70 8.34
N PRO A 104 16.16 -18.68 7.07
CA PRO A 104 14.85 -18.15 6.70
C PRO A 104 13.68 -19.07 7.10
N ARG A 105 13.94 -20.36 7.37
CA ARG A 105 12.90 -21.38 7.56
C ARG A 105 11.91 -20.98 8.67
N ARG A 106 10.63 -20.90 8.29
CA ARG A 106 9.48 -20.44 9.10
C ARG A 106 9.62 -19.03 9.69
N SER A 107 10.57 -18.24 9.17
CA SER A 107 11.02 -16.95 9.74
C SER A 107 11.26 -17.02 11.25
N ALA A 108 11.73 -18.16 11.75
CA ALA A 108 11.83 -18.45 13.18
C ALA A 108 12.81 -17.54 13.95
N ARG A 109 13.63 -16.74 13.23
CA ARG A 109 14.60 -15.80 13.79
C ARG A 109 14.35 -14.34 13.37
N THR A 110 13.21 -14.07 12.76
CA THR A 110 12.83 -12.74 12.25
C THR A 110 11.44 -12.41 12.79
N LEU A 111 11.29 -11.28 13.49
CA LEU A 111 9.98 -10.81 13.92
C LEU A 111 9.25 -10.20 12.72
N LEU A 112 8.14 -10.81 12.34
CA LEU A 112 7.26 -10.29 11.30
C LEU A 112 6.05 -9.64 11.93
N MET A 113 5.70 -8.45 11.44
CA MET A 113 4.61 -7.64 11.96
C MET A 113 3.76 -7.11 10.80
N GLU A 114 2.47 -6.97 11.05
CA GLU A 114 1.51 -6.26 10.20
C GLU A 114 0.84 -5.19 11.07
N ASP A 115 0.82 -3.95 10.57
CA ASP A 115 0.25 -2.78 11.24
C ASP A 115 0.66 -2.57 12.71
N GLY A 116 1.85 -3.07 13.09
CA GLY A 116 2.40 -2.94 14.44
C GLY A 116 2.09 -4.14 15.35
N MET A 117 1.39 -5.15 14.84
CA MET A 117 1.08 -6.39 15.53
C MET A 117 1.92 -7.56 14.98
N PRO A 118 2.46 -8.45 15.83
CA PRO A 118 3.16 -9.64 15.36
C PRO A 118 2.24 -10.59 14.56
N LEU A 119 2.76 -11.17 13.47
CA LEU A 119 2.02 -12.17 12.66
C LEU A 119 1.84 -13.52 13.37
N TYR A 120 2.68 -13.82 14.36
CA TYR A 120 2.71 -15.13 15.03
C TYR A 120 1.86 -15.14 16.31
N LEU A 121 1.13 -16.24 16.52
CA LEU A 121 0.30 -16.48 17.72
C LEU A 121 1.08 -16.42 19.05
N ALA A 122 2.35 -16.85 19.06
CA ALA A 122 3.23 -16.72 20.21
C ALA A 122 4.60 -16.19 19.75
N PRO A 123 4.77 -14.86 19.64
CA PRO A 123 5.99 -14.26 19.11
C PRO A 123 7.21 -14.49 20.03
N PHE A 124 6.98 -14.71 21.33
CA PHE A 124 8.04 -14.88 22.32
C PHE A 124 7.96 -16.21 23.09
N GLY A 125 6.94 -17.04 22.83
CA GLY A 125 6.57 -18.15 23.72
C GLY A 125 6.43 -19.50 23.01
N PRO A 126 6.59 -20.61 23.75
CA PRO A 126 6.31 -21.93 23.21
C PRO A 126 4.80 -22.09 22.97
N LEU A 127 4.42 -22.44 21.73
CA LEU A 127 3.03 -22.72 21.33
C LEU A 127 2.44 -23.97 22.02
N PHE A 128 3.27 -24.77 22.71
CA PHE A 128 2.84 -25.97 23.42
C PHE A 128 3.69 -26.15 24.68
N ALA A 129 3.10 -25.91 25.86
CA ALA A 129 3.57 -26.53 27.08
C ALA A 129 3.10 -28.00 27.06
N ALA A 130 3.79 -28.85 26.29
CA ALA A 130 3.55 -30.28 26.35
C ALA A 130 3.99 -30.76 27.73
N ASN A 131 3.01 -31.20 28.51
CA ASN A 131 3.18 -31.86 29.79
C ASN A 131 4.23 -32.98 29.67
N ARG A 132 5.47 -32.71 30.09
CA ARG A 132 6.48 -33.72 30.35
C ARG A 132 6.56 -33.96 31.86
N THR A 133 5.54 -34.65 32.35
CA THR A 133 5.59 -35.49 33.56
C THR A 133 5.07 -36.85 33.08
N SER A 134 5.71 -38.00 33.22
CA SER A 134 6.80 -38.46 34.07
C SER A 134 7.67 -39.45 33.29
#